data_AF-A0A9D3WTZ6-F1
#
_entry.id   AF-A0A9D3WTZ6-F1
#
_cell.length_a   1.000
_cell.length_b   1.000
_cell.length_c   1.000
_cell.angle_alpha   90.00
_cell.angle_beta   90.00
_cell.angle_gamma   90.00
#
_symmetry.space_group_name_H-M   'P 1'
#
loop_
_entity.id
_entity.type
_entity.pdbx_description
1 polymer ?
#
loop_
_entity_poly.entity_id
_entity_poly.type
_entity_poly.pdbx_seq_one_letter_code
_entity_poly.pdbx_strand_id
1 'polypeptide(L)'
;MSVLAFYIERTKLFWELTQLFVAIAELIKGLPVLSQKISSCITACIRACYDLAKIPAPMLTAHFARAQASSAAFLAQVAIHDIWRADTWVSIHTFTSHYAIMQQARDDAAFGRAVLQSVTH
;
A
#
# COMPACT_ATOMS: atom_id res chain seq x y z
N MET A 1 4.86 0.63 -21.27
CA MET A 1 4.57 -0.76 -20.87
C MET A 1 4.24 -0.74 -19.38
N SER A 2 3.11 -1.29 -18.93
CA SER A 2 2.76 -1.29 -17.50
C SER A 2 3.64 -2.27 -16.71
N VAL A 3 3.83 -2.04 -15.41
CA VAL A 3 4.58 -2.97 -14.52
C VAL A 3 3.98 -4.38 -14.58
N LEU A 4 2.65 -4.46 -14.66
CA LEU A 4 1.94 -5.73 -14.80
C LEU A 4 2.25 -6.45 -16.12
N ALA A 5 2.25 -5.72 -17.24
CA ALA A 5 2.59 -6.30 -18.54
C ALA A 5 4.04 -6.81 -18.56
N PHE A 6 4.97 -6.07 -17.95
CA PHE A 6 6.36 -6.51 -17.80
C PHE A 6 6.45 -7.79 -16.96
N TYR A 7 5.71 -7.88 -15.85
CA TYR A 7 5.67 -9.08 -15.02
C TYR A 7 5.15 -10.29 -15.80
N ILE A 8 4.01 -10.16 -16.48
CA ILE A 8 3.40 -11.24 -17.28
C ILE A 8 4.39 -11.73 -18.34
N GLU A 9 5.05 -10.81 -19.05
CA GLU A 9 6.02 -11.15 -20.09
C GLU A 9 7.22 -11.95 -19.52
N ARG A 10 7.64 -11.65 -18.29
CA ARG A 10 8.73 -12.35 -17.60
C ARG A 10 8.34 -13.72 -17.06
N THR A 11 7.07 -13.91 -16.72
CA THR A 11 6.57 -15.17 -16.14
C THR A 11 5.91 -16.10 -17.16
N LYS A 12 5.63 -15.61 -18.38
CA LYS A 12 4.88 -16.34 -19.43
C LYS A 12 5.33 -17.77 -19.71
N LEU A 13 6.61 -18.08 -19.54
CA LEU A 13 7.18 -19.41 -19.83
C LEU A 13 6.74 -20.49 -18.83
N PHE A 14 6.27 -20.09 -17.66
CA PHE A 14 5.90 -20.98 -16.56
C PHE A 14 4.61 -20.51 -15.87
N TRP A 15 3.85 -19.64 -16.53
CA TRP A 15 2.60 -19.10 -16.01
C TRP A 15 1.44 -19.99 -16.45
N GLU A 16 0.80 -20.65 -15.49
CA GLU A 16 -0.50 -21.30 -15.72
C GLU A 16 -1.63 -20.32 -15.41
N LEU A 17 -2.70 -20.34 -16.23
CA LEU A 17 -3.81 -19.37 -16.21
C LEU A 17 -4.67 -19.36 -14.92
N THR A 18 -4.28 -20.08 -13.88
CA THR A 18 -5.03 -20.23 -12.63
C THR A 18 -4.83 -19.06 -11.67
N GLN A 19 -3.66 -18.39 -11.67
CA GLN A 19 -3.40 -17.26 -10.78
C GLN A 19 -2.41 -16.27 -11.38
N LEU A 20 -2.62 -14.97 -11.12
CA LEU A 20 -1.78 -13.91 -11.69
C LEU A 20 -0.34 -13.94 -11.16
N PHE A 21 -0.15 -14.10 -9.85
CA PHE A 21 1.17 -14.10 -9.23
C PHE A 21 1.69 -15.54 -9.07
N VAL A 22 2.82 -15.82 -9.71
CA VAL A 22 3.54 -17.09 -9.65
C VAL A 22 4.93 -16.94 -9.02
N ALA A 23 5.37 -17.99 -8.34
CA ALA A 23 6.69 -18.05 -7.76
C ALA A 23 7.76 -18.17 -8.85
N ILE A 24 8.89 -17.51 -8.62
CA ILE A 24 10.02 -17.44 -9.57
C ILE A 24 11.25 -18.22 -9.09
N ALA A 25 11.23 -18.72 -7.85
CA ALA A 25 12.33 -19.52 -7.32
C ALA A 25 12.36 -20.89 -8.01
N GLU A 26 13.55 -21.34 -8.42
CA GLU A 26 13.72 -22.50 -9.31
C GLU A 26 12.98 -23.77 -8.84
N LEU A 27 12.94 -24.04 -7.53
CA LEU A 27 12.29 -25.24 -6.98
C LEU A 27 10.76 -25.21 -6.99
N ILE A 28 10.16 -24.02 -7.06
CA ILE A 28 8.70 -23.82 -6.95
C ILE A 28 8.17 -22.95 -8.09
N LYS A 29 8.92 -22.90 -9.20
CA LYS A 29 8.68 -21.99 -10.30
C LYS A 29 7.34 -22.28 -10.98
N GLY A 30 6.54 -21.24 -11.22
CA GLY A 30 5.20 -21.38 -11.81
C GLY A 30 4.09 -21.73 -10.82
N LEU A 31 4.42 -22.14 -9.59
CA LEU A 31 3.41 -22.37 -8.58
C LEU A 31 2.78 -21.05 -8.12
N PRO A 32 1.49 -21.04 -7.75
CA PRO A 32 0.83 -19.84 -7.27
C PRO A 32 1.47 -19.29 -5.99
N VAL A 33 1.63 -17.97 -5.91
CA VAL A 33 2.18 -17.34 -4.70
C VAL A 33 1.11 -17.30 -3.62
N LEU A 34 1.47 -17.80 -2.43
CA LEU A 34 0.62 -17.72 -1.24
C LEU A 34 0.37 -16.27 -0.82
N SER A 35 -0.84 -15.94 -0.37
CA SER A 35 -1.21 -14.61 0.13
C SER A 35 -0.27 -14.11 1.23
N GLN A 36 0.21 -15.01 2.10
CA GLN A 36 1.20 -14.68 3.14
C GLN A 36 2.54 -14.20 2.56
N LYS A 37 2.99 -14.80 1.45
CA LYS A 37 4.22 -14.40 0.76
C LYS A 37 4.05 -13.05 0.07
N ILE A 38 2.91 -12.80 -0.55
CA ILE A 38 2.57 -11.49 -1.13
C ILE A 38 2.57 -10.43 -0.01
N SER A 39 1.91 -10.70 1.11
CA SER A 39 1.86 -9.79 2.26
C SER A 39 3.25 -9.48 2.83
N SER A 40 4.09 -10.51 2.98
CA SER A 40 5.48 -10.37 3.43
C SER A 40 6.31 -9.53 2.45
N CYS A 41 6.16 -9.76 1.14
CA CYS A 41 6.85 -8.99 0.09
C CYS A 41 6.48 -7.50 0.17
N ILE A 42 5.18 -7.16 0.22
CA ILE A 42 4.70 -5.78 0.35
C ILE A 42 5.28 -5.13 1.61
N THR A 43 5.20 -5.83 2.74
CA THR A 43 5.68 -5.33 4.04
C THR A 43 7.18 -5.09 4.01
N ALA A 44 7.96 -5.98 3.39
CA ALA A 44 9.41 -5.85 3.22
C ALA A 44 9.77 -4.65 2.34
N CYS A 45 9.05 -4.43 1.23
CA CYS A 45 9.24 -3.27 0.38
C CYS A 45 9.00 -1.96 1.14
N ILE A 46 7.89 -1.86 1.89
CA ILE A 46 7.59 -0.67 2.70
C ILE A 46 8.68 -0.44 3.74
N ARG A 47 9.11 -1.49 4.46
CA ARG A 47 10.22 -1.43 5.42
C ARG A 47 11.49 -0.88 4.78
N ALA A 48 11.87 -1.41 3.61
CA ALA A 48 13.05 -0.95 2.88
C ALA A 48 12.98 0.54 2.51
N CYS A 49 11.79 1.07 2.18
CA CYS A 49 11.60 2.50 1.96
C CYS A 49 11.83 3.32 3.24
N TYR A 50 11.32 2.86 4.40
CA TYR A 50 11.56 3.51 5.69
C TYR A 50 13.04 3.47 6.09
N ASP A 51 13.70 2.34 5.89
CA ASP A 51 15.14 2.16 6.15
C ASP A 51 15.97 3.11 5.28
N LEU A 52 15.63 3.23 3.99
CA LEU A 52 16.28 4.15 3.07
C LEU A 52 16.07 5.62 3.48
N ALA A 53 14.87 5.96 3.98
CA ALA A 53 14.55 7.28 4.51
C ALA A 53 15.16 7.53 5.90
N LYS A 54 15.77 6.52 6.53
CA LYS A 54 16.33 6.57 7.90
C LYS A 54 15.31 6.97 8.96
N ILE A 55 14.07 6.53 8.81
CA ILE A 55 12.98 6.81 9.74
C ILE A 55 12.45 5.47 10.29
N PRO A 56 12.14 5.36 11.60
CA PRO A 56 11.56 4.14 12.15
C PRO A 56 10.26 3.74 11.44
N ALA A 57 10.20 2.49 10.97
CA ALA A 57 8.98 1.94 10.40
C ALA A 57 7.94 1.66 11.51
N PRO A 58 6.66 2.03 11.31
CA PRO A 58 5.60 1.62 12.23
C PRO A 58 5.34 0.11 12.13
N MET A 59 4.40 -0.42 12.92
CA MET A 59 3.94 -1.80 12.77
C MET A 59 3.32 -1.99 11.38
N LEU A 60 4.05 -2.63 10.46
CA LEU A 60 3.63 -2.78 9.07
C LEU A 60 2.75 -4.00 8.84
N THR A 61 1.75 -3.82 7.99
CA THR A 61 0.92 -4.88 7.39
C THR A 61 0.68 -4.55 5.93
N ALA A 62 0.42 -5.55 5.09
CA ALA A 62 0.10 -5.30 3.68
C ALA A 62 -1.13 -4.40 3.48
N HIS A 63 -2.07 -4.41 4.45
CA HIS A 63 -3.24 -3.52 4.43
C HIS A 63 -2.88 -2.02 4.52
N PHE A 64 -1.69 -1.65 4.99
CA PHE A 64 -1.24 -0.24 4.95
C PHE A 64 -1.15 0.31 3.54
N ALA A 65 -0.76 -0.50 2.55
CA ALA A 65 -0.69 -0.03 1.17
C ALA A 65 -2.07 0.41 0.67
N ARG A 66 -3.10 -0.40 0.97
CA ARG A 66 -4.49 -0.06 0.67
C ARG A 66 -4.93 1.18 1.45
N ALA A 67 -4.66 1.22 2.75
CA ALA A 67 -4.98 2.36 3.60
C ALA A 67 -4.49 3.68 3.02
N GLN A 68 -3.20 3.74 2.69
CA GLN A 68 -2.54 4.93 2.16
C GLN A 68 -3.08 5.32 0.79
N ALA A 69 -3.35 4.34 -0.09
CA ALA A 69 -3.94 4.59 -1.40
C ALA A 69 -5.34 5.22 -1.28
N SER A 70 -6.20 4.68 -0.41
CA SER A 70 -7.54 5.23 -0.17
C SER A 70 -7.49 6.62 0.45
N SER A 71 -6.61 6.85 1.44
CA SER A 71 -6.40 8.17 2.04
C SER A 71 -5.95 9.18 1.00
N ALA A 72 -4.99 8.81 0.14
CA ALA A 72 -4.49 9.67 -0.91
C ALA A 72 -5.57 10.02 -1.95
N ALA A 73 -6.39 9.04 -2.36
CA ALA A 73 -7.52 9.29 -3.26
C ALA A 73 -8.57 10.23 -2.64
N PHE A 74 -8.87 10.06 -1.36
CA PHE A 74 -9.79 10.93 -0.63
C PHE A 74 -9.27 12.37 -0.53
N LEU A 75 -7.99 12.54 -0.22
CA LEU A 75 -7.33 13.86 -0.21
C LEU A 75 -7.28 14.50 -1.59
N ALA A 76 -7.16 13.70 -2.64
CA ALA A 76 -7.29 14.14 -4.02
C ALA A 76 -8.75 14.44 -4.43
N GLN A 77 -9.69 14.46 -3.48
CA GLN A 77 -11.12 14.75 -3.69
C GLN A 77 -11.81 13.78 -4.66
N VAL A 78 -11.28 12.56 -4.81
CA VAL A 78 -11.99 11.51 -5.53
C VAL A 78 -13.27 11.20 -4.77
N ALA A 79 -14.38 11.07 -5.51
CA ALA A 79 -15.67 10.83 -4.90
C ALA A 79 -15.65 9.54 -4.07
N ILE A 80 -16.16 9.60 -2.85
CA ILE A 80 -16.07 8.49 -1.89
C ILE A 80 -16.69 7.18 -2.42
N HIS A 81 -17.70 7.27 -3.28
CA HIS A 81 -18.32 6.11 -3.92
C HIS A 81 -17.38 5.40 -4.90
N ASP A 82 -16.50 6.14 -5.58
CA ASP A 82 -15.51 5.57 -6.49
C ASP A 82 -14.38 4.89 -5.73
N ILE A 83 -13.91 5.51 -4.64
CA ILE A 83 -12.91 4.90 -3.74
C ILE A 83 -13.47 3.60 -3.16
N TRP A 84 -14.70 3.64 -2.64
CA TRP A 84 -15.37 2.48 -2.09
C TRP A 84 -15.51 1.33 -3.11
N ARG A 85 -15.94 1.67 -4.33
CA ARG A 85 -16.06 0.70 -5.43
C ARG A 85 -14.71 0.07 -5.78
N ALA A 86 -13.63 0.85 -5.80
CA ALA A 86 -12.28 0.36 -6.08
C ALA A 86 -11.72 -0.53 -4.96
N ASP A 87 -11.98 -0.19 -3.70
CA ASP A 87 -11.45 -0.90 -2.53
C ASP A 87 -12.29 -2.09 -2.05
N THR A 88 -13.43 -2.33 -2.69
CA THR A 88 -14.35 -3.45 -2.41
C THR A 88 -14.82 -3.52 -0.95
N TRP A 89 -14.94 -2.39 -0.25
CA TRP A 89 -15.47 -2.44 1.13
C TRP A 89 -16.95 -2.84 1.14
N VAL A 90 -17.41 -3.30 2.29
CA VAL A 90 -18.84 -3.57 2.51
C VAL A 90 -19.54 -2.33 3.07
N SER A 91 -18.81 -1.38 3.69
CA SER A 91 -19.39 -0.15 4.23
C SER A 91 -18.39 1.01 4.34
N ILE A 92 -18.94 2.23 4.44
CA ILE A 92 -18.23 3.48 4.69
C ILE A 92 -17.55 3.48 6.08
N HIS A 93 -18.10 2.76 7.07
CA HIS A 93 -17.52 2.73 8.43
C HIS A 93 -16.11 2.14 8.49
N THR A 94 -15.78 1.21 7.57
CA THR A 94 -14.43 0.66 7.43
C THR A 94 -13.44 1.74 6.94
N PHE A 95 -13.92 2.68 6.10
CA PHE A 95 -13.12 3.80 5.62
C PHE A 95 -12.75 4.76 6.75
N THR A 96 -13.77 5.25 7.45
CA THR A 96 -13.62 6.32 8.43
C THR A 96 -12.78 5.86 9.61
N SER A 97 -12.96 4.61 10.05
CA SER A 97 -12.26 4.05 11.20
C SER A 97 -10.78 3.76 10.94
N HIS A 98 -10.39 3.39 9.70
CA HIS A 98 -9.05 2.90 9.42
C HIS A 98 -8.21 3.80 8.51
N TYR A 99 -8.84 4.66 7.71
CA TYR A 99 -8.18 5.26 6.53
C TYR A 99 -8.30 6.79 6.44
N ALA A 100 -9.37 7.42 6.92
CA ALA A 100 -9.48 8.89 6.90
C ALA A 100 -8.51 9.59 7.88
N ILE A 101 -8.16 8.94 8.99
CA ILE A 101 -7.53 9.58 10.16
C ILE A 101 -6.00 9.68 10.06
N MET A 102 -5.35 8.79 9.30
CA MET A 102 -3.90 8.62 9.36
C MET A 102 -3.11 9.76 8.70
N GLN A 103 -3.67 10.44 7.69
CA GLN A 103 -2.98 11.54 7.01
C GLN A 103 -3.36 12.90 7.61
N GLN A 104 -4.63 13.13 7.96
CA GLN A 104 -5.05 14.36 8.66
C GLN A 104 -4.27 14.55 9.97
N ALA A 105 -4.10 13.49 10.77
CA ALA A 105 -3.31 13.55 11.99
C ALA A 105 -1.81 13.83 11.74
N ARG A 106 -1.27 13.42 10.58
CA ARG A 106 0.13 13.72 10.19
C ARG A 106 0.29 15.15 9.73
N ASP A 107 -0.65 15.67 8.96
CA ASP A 107 -0.64 17.02 8.42
C ASP A 107 -0.88 18.04 9.54
N ASP A 108 -1.80 17.77 10.46
CA ASP A 108 -2.03 18.57 11.68
C ASP A 108 -0.77 18.59 12.56
N ALA A 109 -0.09 17.46 12.71
CA ALA A 109 1.16 17.39 13.46
C ALA A 109 2.31 18.14 12.76
N ALA A 110 2.36 18.15 11.42
CA ALA A 110 3.33 18.91 10.65
C ALA A 110 3.08 20.42 10.75
N PHE A 111 1.82 20.84 10.65
CA PHE A 111 1.40 22.22 10.87
C PHE A 111 1.73 22.68 12.29
N GLY A 112 1.36 21.90 13.31
CA GLY A 112 1.67 22.21 14.70
C GLY A 112 3.17 22.39 14.97
N ARG A 113 4.02 21.54 14.38
CA ARG A 113 5.49 21.70 14.47
C ARG A 113 5.97 23.00 13.82
N ALA A 114 5.45 23.35 12.64
CA ALA A 114 5.82 24.59 11.96
C ALA A 114 5.41 25.83 12.77
N VAL A 115 4.21 25.82 13.36
CA VAL A 115 3.76 26.90 14.24
C VAL A 115 4.65 27.03 15.47
N LEU A 116 4.96 25.94 16.17
CA LEU A 116 5.82 25.98 17.36
C LEU A 116 7.22 26.50 17.04
N GLN A 117 7.80 26.11 15.90
CA GLN A 117 9.09 26.62 15.43
C GLN A 117 9.06 28.11 15.08
N SER A 118 7.92 28.62 14.58
CA SER A 118 7.76 30.04 14.24
C SER A 118 7.59 30.95 15.46
N VAL A 119 7.16 30.41 16.61
CA VAL A 119 6.94 31.17 17.86
C VAL A 119 8.18 31.19 18.76
N THR A 120 9.17 30.32 18.51
CA THR A 120 10.43 30.28 19.28
C THR A 120 11.53 31.17 18.71
N HIS A 121 11.21 32.04 17.74
CA HIS A 121 12.15 32.93 17.07
C HIS A 121 11.89 34.41 17.36
#